data_AF-A0A3G1WRL4-F1
#
_entry.id   AF-A0A3G1WRL4-F1
#
_cell.length_a   1.000
_cell.length_b   1.000
_cell.length_c   1.000
_cell.angle_alpha   90.00
_cell.angle_beta   90.00
_cell.angle_gamma   90.00
#
_symmetry.space_group_name_H-M   'P 1'
#
loop_
_entity.id
_entity.type
_entity.pdbx_description
1 polymer ?
#
loop_
_entity_poly.entity_id
_entity_poly.type
_entity_poly.pdbx_seq_one_letter_code
_entity_poly.pdbx_strand_id
1 'polypeptide(L)' 'MDDGIDYLHPDLSKNYNAESSYDFSSNDPYPFPRYTDDWFNSHGTRCAGEISAERDNGICGVGVAYNSKIAGLR' A
#
# COMPACT_ATOMS: atom_id res chain seq x y z
N MET A 1 -8.92 -0.03 -1.95
CA MET A 1 -9.89 -0.73 -1.06
C MET A 1 -9.62 -2.19 -1.26
N ASP A 2 -9.06 -2.83 -0.25
CA ASP A 2 -8.56 -4.20 -0.33
C ASP A 2 -8.26 -4.74 1.08
N ASP A 3 -7.35 -5.71 1.21
CA ASP A 3 -6.94 -6.37 2.45
C ASP A 3 -5.90 -5.60 3.29
N GLY A 4 -5.44 -4.45 2.81
CA GLY A 4 -4.47 -3.57 3.45
C GLY A 4 -3.47 -2.98 2.47
N ILE A 5 -2.58 -2.13 2.97
CA ILE A 5 -1.42 -1.64 2.23
C ILE A 5 -0.23 -1.60 3.19
N ASP A 6 0.87 -2.23 2.80
CA ASP A 6 2.16 -2.05 3.47
C ASP A 6 2.70 -0.66 3.12
N TYR A 7 2.17 0.36 3.79
CA TYR A 7 2.57 1.75 3.61
C TYR A 7 3.99 2.05 4.11
N LEU A 8 4.66 1.08 4.73
CA LEU A 8 6.08 1.14 5.10
C LEU A 8 6.98 0.52 4.04
N HIS A 9 6.42 -0.18 3.03
CA HIS A 9 7.18 -0.71 1.93
C HIS A 9 7.97 0.43 1.26
N PRO A 10 9.29 0.27 1.07
CA PRO A 10 10.13 1.39 0.65
C PRO A 10 9.78 1.89 -0.75
N ASP A 11 9.12 1.06 -1.57
CA ASP A 11 8.62 1.43 -2.89
C ASP A 11 7.25 2.15 -2.89
N LEU A 12 6.56 2.21 -1.74
CA LEU A 12 5.23 2.81 -1.59
C LEU A 12 5.19 3.98 -0.60
N SER A 13 6.07 3.97 0.41
CA SER A 13 6.04 4.91 1.54
C SER A 13 6.01 6.39 1.16
N LYS A 14 6.71 6.81 0.09
CA LYS A 14 6.69 8.20 -0.38
C LYS A 14 5.37 8.60 -1.03
N ASN A 15 4.65 7.65 -1.59
CA ASN A 15 3.40 7.86 -2.32
C ASN A 15 2.16 7.56 -1.47
N TYR A 16 2.32 7.00 -0.27
CA TYR A 16 1.22 6.78 0.65
C TYR A 16 0.56 8.10 1.11
N ASN A 17 -0.77 8.07 1.21
CA ASN A 17 -1.60 9.15 1.73
C ASN A 17 -2.38 8.66 2.96
N ALA A 18 -1.91 9.04 4.15
CA ALA A 18 -2.51 8.66 5.42
C ALA A 18 -3.89 9.30 5.66
N GLU A 19 -4.11 10.55 5.23
CA GLU A 19 -5.38 11.27 5.47
C GLU A 19 -6.56 10.64 4.72
N SER A 20 -6.28 9.99 3.59
CA SER A 20 -7.28 9.29 2.77
C SER A 20 -7.37 7.80 3.08
N SER A 21 -6.63 7.32 4.09
CA SER A 21 -6.49 5.90 4.42
C SER A 21 -7.16 5.55 5.74
N TYR A 22 -7.67 4.33 5.86
CA TYR A 22 -8.35 3.86 7.07
C TYR A 22 -8.47 2.33 7.12
N ASP A 23 -8.46 1.75 8.31
CA ASP A 23 -8.77 0.34 8.57
C ASP A 23 -10.16 0.22 9.21
N PHE A 24 -11.16 -0.15 8.40
CA PHE A 24 -12.53 -0.45 8.85
C PHE A 24 -12.63 -1.81 9.56
N SER A 25 -11.74 -2.75 9.25
CA SER A 25 -11.69 -4.06 9.89
C SER A 25 -11.23 -3.99 11.36
N SER A 26 -10.34 -3.05 11.68
CA SER A 26 -9.81 -2.81 13.03
C SER A 26 -10.36 -1.52 13.67
N ASN A 27 -11.03 -0.67 12.90
CA ASN A 27 -11.58 0.63 13.28
C ASN A 27 -10.50 1.61 13.79
N ASP A 28 -9.44 1.75 13.02
CA ASP A 28 -8.29 2.61 13.33
C ASP A 28 -7.67 3.19 12.03
N PRO A 29 -6.79 4.21 12.09
CA PRO A 29 -6.28 4.89 10.90
C PRO A 29 -5.11 4.16 10.20
N TYR A 30 -4.78 2.93 10.59
CA TYR A 30 -3.60 2.20 10.13
C TYR A 30 -4.00 0.97 9.28
N PRO A 31 -4.19 1.10 7.95
CA PRO A 31 -4.56 0.00 7.06
C PRO A 31 -3.39 -0.96 6.77
N PHE A 32 -2.54 -1.24 7.75
CA PHE A 32 -1.41 -2.15 7.59
C PHE A 32 -1.94 -3.59 7.47
N PRO A 33 -1.47 -4.38 6.49
CA PRO A 33 -1.94 -5.74 6.31
C PRO A 33 -1.54 -6.61 7.51
N ARG A 34 -2.46 -7.45 7.99
CA ARG A 34 -2.14 -8.43 9.03
C ARG A 34 -1.40 -9.60 8.40
N TYR A 35 -0.20 -9.91 8.90
CA TYR A 35 0.56 -11.07 8.43
C TYR A 35 -0.18 -12.37 8.76
N THR A 36 -0.23 -13.25 7.77
CA THR A 36 -0.71 -14.63 7.85
C THR A 36 0.32 -15.54 7.21
N ASP A 37 0.34 -16.81 7.59
CA ASP A 37 1.33 -17.79 7.09
C ASP A 37 1.26 -18.00 5.56
N ASP A 38 0.10 -17.72 4.97
CA ASP A 38 -0.20 -17.87 3.55
C ASP A 38 -0.20 -16.55 2.75
N TRP A 39 0.17 -15.44 3.39
CA TRP A 39 0.19 -14.10 2.76
C TRP A 39 -1.19 -13.67 2.22
N PHE A 40 -2.26 -14.11 2.86
CA PHE A 40 -3.64 -13.83 2.42
C PHE A 40 -3.90 -12.33 2.24
N ASN A 41 -3.43 -11.49 3.17
CA ASN A 41 -3.62 -10.03 3.13
C ASN A 41 -2.53 -9.29 2.33
N SER A 42 -2.05 -9.86 1.22
CA SER A 42 -0.98 -9.26 0.41
C SER A 42 -1.47 -8.56 -0.86
N HIS A 43 -2.76 -8.69 -1.18
CA HIS A 43 -3.32 -8.29 -2.47
C HIS A 43 -3.28 -6.76 -2.63
N GLY A 44 -3.72 -6.00 -1.63
CA GLY A 44 -3.76 -4.54 -1.68
C GLY A 44 -2.38 -3.88 -1.84
N THR A 45 -1.34 -4.42 -1.18
CA THR A 45 0.04 -3.96 -1.38
C THR A 45 0.52 -4.21 -2.81
N ARG A 46 0.20 -5.37 -3.40
CA ARG A 46 0.57 -5.69 -4.79
C ARG A 46 -0.12 -4.74 -5.77
N CYS A 47 -1.43 -4.55 -5.62
CA CYS A 47 -2.19 -3.62 -6.45
C CYS A 47 -1.71 -2.16 -6.29
N ALA A 48 -1.33 -1.73 -5.08
CA ALA A 48 -0.77 -0.40 -4.86
C ALA A 48 0.55 -0.19 -5.63
N GLY A 49 1.40 -1.23 -5.71
CA GLY A 49 2.64 -1.21 -6.48
C GLY A 49 2.41 -0.98 -7.97
N GLU A 50 1.41 -1.63 -8.55
CA GLU A 50 1.06 -1.47 -9.97
C GLU A 50 0.74 -0.01 -10.33
N ILE A 51 0.15 0.75 -9.40
CA ILE A 51 -0.31 2.12 -9.64
C ILE A 51 0.76 3.13 -9.25
N SER A 52 1.34 3.01 -8.05
CA SER A 52 2.08 4.09 -7.41
C SER A 52 3.43 3.65 -6.82
N ALA A 53 4.00 2.52 -7.25
CA ALA A 53 5.40 2.22 -6.93
C ALA A 53 6.32 3.35 -7.41
N GLU A 54 7.27 3.75 -6.56
CA GLU A 54 8.19 4.86 -6.82
C GLU A 54 9.11 4.54 -8.02
N ARG A 55 9.47 5.57 -8.79
CA ARG A 55 10.43 5.44 -9.88
C ARG A 55 11.84 5.81 -9.42
N ASP A 56 12.85 5.18 -10.02
CA ASP A 56 14.27 5.54 -9.88
C ASP A 56 14.83 5.44 -8.44
N ASN A 57 14.23 4.63 -7.57
CA ASN A 57 14.69 4.38 -6.19
C ASN A 57 15.55 3.10 -6.04
N GLY A 58 15.69 2.30 -7.10
CA GLY A 58 16.44 1.04 -7.09
C GLY A 58 15.74 -0.12 -6.37
N ILE A 59 14.44 -0.03 -6.12
CA ILE A 59 13.64 -1.01 -5.39
C ILE A 59 12.53 -1.52 -6.31
N CYS A 60 12.39 -2.84 -6.42
CA CYS A 60 11.32 -3.48 -7.20
C CYS A 60 11.14 -2.93 -8.63
N GLY A 61 10.04 -2.23 -8.92
CA GLY A 61 9.61 -1.83 -10.26
C GLY A 61 9.23 -0.36 -10.36
N VAL A 62 8.17 -0.05 -11.11
CA VAL A 62 7.62 1.32 -11.20
C VAL A 62 6.11 1.25 -11.42
N GLY A 63 5.36 2.10 -10.73
CA GLY A 63 3.91 2.21 -10.90
C GLY A 63 3.55 3.00 -12.17
N VAL A 64 2.39 2.70 -12.76
CA VAL A 64 1.87 3.41 -13.95
C VAL A 64 1.78 4.92 -13.70
N ALA A 65 1.41 5.31 -12.49
CA ALA A 65 1.35 6.68 -12.01
C ALA A 65 2.28 6.86 -10.81
N TYR A 66 3.57 6.60 -10.99
CA TYR A 66 4.62 6.63 -9.95
C TYR A 66 4.76 7.93 -9.13
N ASN A 67 4.12 9.04 -9.53
CA ASN A 67 4.07 10.30 -8.77
C ASN A 67 2.69 10.58 -8.13
N SER A 68 1.73 9.67 -8.27
CA SER A 68 0.42 9.77 -7.64
C SER A 68 0.48 9.46 -6.15
N LYS A 69 -0.57 9.86 -5.42
CA LYS A 69 -0.78 9.41 -4.05
C LYS A 69 -1.71 8.22 -4.02
N ILE A 70 -1.41 7.24 -3.16
CA ILE A 70 -2.22 6.03 -2.97
C ILE A 70 -2.73 5.95 -1.54
N ALA A 71 -3.98 5.52 -1.39
CA ALA A 71 -4.63 5.34 -0.10
C ALA A 71 -5.05 3.89 0.10
N GLY A 72 -4.92 3.39 1.33
CA GLY A 72 -5.36 2.06 1.73
C GLY A 72 -6.68 2.13 2.50
N LEU A 73 -7.68 1.39 2.04
CA LEU A 73 -8.92 1.16 2.79
C LEU A 73 -9.00 -0.35 3.05
N ARG A 74 -8.81 -0.73 4.31
CA ARG A 74 -8.79 -2.10 4.81
C ARG A 74 -10.08 -2.46 5.55
#